data_AF-A0A7R8ZJW3-F1
#
_entry.id   AF-A0A7R8ZJW3-F1
#
_cell.length_a   1.000
_cell.length_b   1.000
_cell.length_c   1.000
_cell.angle_alpha   90.00
_cell.angle_beta   90.00
_cell.angle_gamma   90.00
#
_symmetry.space_group_name_H-M   'P 1'
#
loop_
_entity.id
_entity.type
_entity.pdbx_description
1 polymer ?
#
loop_
_entity_poly.entity_id
_entity_poly.type
_entity_poly.pdbx_seq_one_letter_code
_entity_poly.pdbx_strand_id
1 'polypeptide(L)'
;MPSSSQPFKYSPSILIRFFHSRPHWDISFRLINDSFNPQDDIYLESLGLWASAPALILILSLLILLIYLLAYCCRRRQPKQKSYGCLKWVLTVIALLCCASMGAGLYGSEVAHATLLDLSGYIRSISKNFDLAREQSDRMKQNLMNSQPPLAELGDTFSLRPLSNVTAMGILTNGVEDMKENVSLATRALDSVNDKIARAKYDQVSRVIELVEEYRWPGTMGVYCVLISFCAVLLIGLARRSRCTLMLFSVMGLLSTVFTGLLVCFYFVLAMALSDLCVAPDMYIANQARHTVSREVVNYYIGCKEETSGDGPFGTAISAAHRAITNIQRVLADVSRTAEGMLLPHEYPQLTYTLANLGQTINTTYSAVGIVADQLECRTVAGDYEMALESGCNHFIFALTILLFSAAGACFFFYLLVILDSHVWIYMRKRSAGYLRSNEENSPFLPPESSNSLGRRSHASSSTYGLPPPAYSSQTYNTQTPSYRSATMARNGRDRSSGYSSGTMMPMGTTIRSSHYSVPDDRLELPKSIFCLR
;
A
#
# COMPACT_ATOMS: atom_id res chain seq x y z
N MET A 1 -35.07 6.70 16.53
CA MET A 1 -34.07 5.63 16.37
C MET A 1 -34.74 4.52 15.58
N PRO A 2 -34.43 4.32 14.29
CA PRO A 2 -34.93 3.18 13.57
C PRO A 2 -34.01 1.99 13.81
N SER A 3 -34.54 1.02 14.55
CA SER A 3 -34.11 -0.38 14.55
C SER A 3 -34.36 -0.98 13.17
N SER A 4 -33.29 -1.09 12.37
CA SER A 4 -33.28 -1.91 11.17
C SER A 4 -32.18 -2.96 11.31
N SER A 5 -32.51 -4.07 11.99
CA SER A 5 -31.77 -5.32 11.89
C SER A 5 -32.03 -5.91 10.52
N GLN A 6 -31.30 -5.44 9.51
CA GLN A 6 -30.95 -6.28 8.38
C GLN A 6 -29.55 -6.85 8.65
N PRO A 7 -29.30 -8.13 8.34
CA PRO A 7 -27.93 -8.65 8.37
C PRO A 7 -27.09 -7.79 7.42
N PHE A 8 -25.86 -7.45 7.83
CA PHE A 8 -24.96 -6.51 7.18
C PHE A 8 -24.39 -7.08 5.86
N LYS A 9 -25.25 -7.59 4.98
CA LYS A 9 -24.84 -8.28 3.76
C LYS A 9 -24.00 -7.37 2.89
N TYR A 10 -22.74 -7.77 2.70
CA TYR A 10 -21.78 -7.07 1.86
C TYR A 10 -22.35 -6.82 0.45
N SER A 11 -22.16 -5.59 -0.04
CA SER A 11 -22.59 -5.17 -1.38
C SER A 11 -21.44 -4.46 -2.09
N PRO A 12 -21.09 -4.87 -3.32
CA PRO A 12 -19.97 -4.28 -4.03
C PRO A 12 -20.30 -2.85 -4.47
N SER A 13 -19.38 -1.93 -4.19
CA SER A 13 -19.48 -0.52 -4.60
C SER A 13 -19.47 -0.34 -6.12
N ILE A 14 -19.83 0.87 -6.56
CA ILE A 14 -19.89 1.23 -7.98
C ILE A 14 -18.52 1.09 -8.66
N LEU A 15 -17.44 1.37 -7.94
CA LEU A 15 -16.07 1.24 -8.47
C LEU A 15 -15.73 -0.21 -8.78
N ILE A 16 -16.09 -1.13 -7.89
CA ILE A 16 -15.90 -2.57 -8.09
C ILE A 16 -16.65 -3.04 -9.33
N ARG A 17 -17.92 -2.66 -9.46
CA ARG A 17 -18.73 -2.99 -10.64
C ARG A 17 -18.15 -2.40 -11.92
N PHE A 18 -17.56 -1.21 -11.85
CA PHE A 18 -16.94 -0.57 -13.01
C PHE A 18 -15.71 -1.34 -13.51
N PHE A 19 -14.81 -1.75 -12.64
CA PHE A 19 -13.63 -2.54 -13.02
C PHE A 19 -14.03 -3.96 -13.43
N HIS A 20 -14.95 -4.60 -12.70
CA HIS A 20 -15.44 -5.93 -13.06
C HIS A 20 -16.20 -5.96 -14.40
N SER A 21 -16.88 -4.88 -14.80
CA SER A 21 -17.63 -4.83 -16.07
C SER A 21 -16.77 -4.89 -17.34
N ARG A 22 -15.44 -4.92 -17.20
CA ARG A 22 -14.52 -5.02 -18.33
C ARG A 22 -14.51 -6.46 -18.83
N PRO A 23 -14.64 -6.68 -20.14
CA PRO A 23 -14.68 -8.03 -20.67
C PRO A 23 -13.33 -8.74 -20.51
N HIS A 24 -13.36 -9.99 -20.07
CA HIS A 24 -12.20 -10.86 -20.02
C HIS A 24 -12.06 -11.60 -21.36
N TRP A 25 -10.97 -11.31 -22.07
CA TRP A 25 -10.68 -11.88 -23.39
C TRP A 25 -9.48 -12.81 -23.34
N ASP A 26 -9.61 -13.95 -24.01
CA ASP A 26 -8.50 -14.83 -24.38
C ASP A 26 -7.60 -14.15 -25.43
N ILE A 27 -6.36 -14.62 -25.63
CA ILE A 27 -5.50 -14.29 -26.78
C ILE A 27 -6.21 -14.56 -28.11
N SER A 28 -7.13 -15.54 -28.12
CA SER A 28 -8.01 -15.82 -29.26
C SER A 28 -9.19 -14.84 -29.41
N PHE A 29 -9.25 -13.77 -28.61
CA PHE A 29 -10.34 -12.78 -28.52
C PHE A 29 -11.72 -13.41 -28.26
N ARG A 30 -11.74 -14.48 -27.48
CA ARG A 30 -12.98 -15.11 -27.00
C ARG A 30 -13.32 -14.58 -25.62
N LEU A 31 -14.60 -14.31 -25.38
CA LEU A 31 -15.10 -13.91 -24.07
C LEU A 31 -15.04 -15.11 -23.12
N ILE A 32 -14.42 -14.93 -21.96
CA ILE A 32 -14.28 -15.94 -20.90
C ILE A 32 -15.19 -15.55 -19.73
N ASN A 33 -15.31 -16.43 -18.74
CA ASN A 33 -15.99 -16.14 -17.49
C ASN A 33 -15.19 -15.13 -16.66
N ASP A 34 -15.86 -14.07 -16.19
CA ASP A 34 -15.26 -12.96 -15.42
C ASP A 34 -15.00 -13.33 -13.94
N SER A 35 -15.04 -14.62 -13.61
CA SER A 35 -14.86 -15.12 -12.23
C SER A 35 -13.40 -15.07 -11.83
N PHE A 36 -13.11 -14.54 -10.63
CA PHE A 36 -11.76 -14.49 -10.09
C PHE A 36 -11.15 -15.90 -9.92
N ASN A 37 -10.13 -16.21 -10.73
CA ASN A 37 -9.43 -17.48 -10.67
C ASN A 37 -7.92 -17.31 -10.93
N PRO A 38 -7.11 -17.04 -9.89
CA PRO A 38 -5.67 -16.80 -10.04
C PRO A 38 -4.86 -18.06 -10.38
N GLN A 39 -5.49 -19.24 -10.43
CA GLN A 39 -4.84 -20.51 -10.80
C GLN A 39 -5.09 -20.90 -12.26
N ASP A 40 -5.94 -20.16 -12.96
CA ASP A 40 -6.25 -20.42 -14.37
C ASP A 40 -5.37 -19.53 -15.25
N ASP A 41 -4.55 -20.17 -16.09
CA ASP A 41 -3.64 -19.48 -17.00
C ASP A 41 -4.41 -18.58 -17.98
N ILE A 42 -5.59 -19.02 -18.42
CA ILE A 42 -6.43 -18.27 -19.38
C ILE A 42 -6.93 -16.96 -18.74
N TYR A 43 -7.26 -17.00 -17.44
CA TYR A 43 -7.64 -15.80 -16.70
C TYR A 43 -6.46 -14.82 -16.57
N LEU A 44 -5.26 -15.31 -16.26
CA LEU A 44 -4.05 -14.49 -16.18
C LEU A 44 -3.66 -13.87 -17.54
N GLU A 45 -3.84 -14.60 -18.64
CA GLU A 45 -3.64 -14.09 -20.00
C GLU A 45 -4.55 -12.89 -20.28
N SER A 46 -5.84 -12.99 -19.91
CA SER A 46 -6.80 -11.91 -20.09
C SER A 46 -6.43 -10.64 -19.31
N LEU A 47 -5.92 -10.81 -18.09
CA LEU A 47 -5.45 -9.72 -17.24
C LEU A 47 -4.18 -9.09 -17.82
N GLY A 48 -3.29 -9.91 -18.39
CA GLY A 48 -2.10 -9.49 -19.12
C GLY A 48 -2.43 -8.65 -20.36
N LEU A 49 -3.51 -8.97 -21.07
CA LEU A 49 -3.99 -8.17 -22.20
C LEU A 49 -4.39 -6.77 -21.75
N TRP A 50 -5.12 -6.65 -20.63
CA TRP A 50 -5.47 -5.36 -20.04
C TRP A 50 -4.26 -4.60 -19.48
N ALA A 51 -3.24 -5.31 -18.98
CA ALA A 51 -1.95 -4.72 -18.59
C ALA A 51 -1.21 -4.12 -19.80
N SER A 52 -1.33 -4.74 -20.97
CA SER A 52 -0.62 -4.34 -22.18
C SER A 52 -1.11 -3.00 -22.76
N ALA A 53 -2.37 -2.63 -22.53
CA ALA A 53 -2.94 -1.38 -23.04
C ALA A 53 -2.26 -0.11 -22.47
N PRO A 54 -2.18 0.10 -21.14
CA PRO A 54 -1.44 1.23 -20.57
C PRO A 54 0.06 1.13 -20.85
N ALA A 55 0.64 -0.08 -20.95
CA ALA A 55 2.03 -0.26 -21.31
C ALA A 55 2.32 0.18 -22.76
N LEU A 56 1.43 -0.11 -23.70
CA LEU A 56 1.54 0.34 -25.08
C LEU A 56 1.42 1.86 -25.17
N ILE A 57 0.50 2.47 -24.42
CA ILE A 57 0.38 3.94 -24.32
C ILE A 57 1.68 4.55 -23.79
N LEU A 58 2.28 3.94 -22.76
CA LEU A 58 3.58 4.36 -22.23
C LEU A 58 4.67 4.28 -23.30
N ILE A 59 4.82 3.15 -23.98
CA ILE A 59 5.83 2.95 -25.04
C ILE A 59 5.64 3.97 -26.17
N LEU A 60 4.41 4.16 -26.65
CA LEU A 60 4.09 5.15 -27.68
C LEU A 60 4.42 6.57 -27.22
N SER A 61 4.10 6.92 -25.97
CA SER A 61 4.44 8.23 -25.42
C SER A 61 5.95 8.46 -25.35
N LEU A 62 6.72 7.45 -24.94
CA LEU A 62 8.19 7.51 -24.90
C LEU A 62 8.80 7.59 -26.30
N LEU A 63 8.24 6.87 -27.27
CA LEU A 63 8.66 6.94 -28.68
C LEU A 63 8.39 8.33 -29.27
N ILE A 64 7.21 8.90 -29.02
CA ILE A 64 6.88 10.27 -29.43
C ILE A 64 7.84 11.27 -28.78
N LEU A 65 8.11 11.13 -27.49
CA LEU A 65 9.06 11.98 -26.76
C LEU A 65 10.48 11.88 -27.33
N LEU A 66 10.93 10.66 -27.64
CA LEU A 66 12.24 10.41 -28.24
C LEU A 66 12.35 11.06 -29.63
N ILE A 67 11.36 10.83 -30.51
CA ILE A 67 11.32 11.44 -31.85
C ILE A 67 11.28 12.96 -31.73
N TYR A 68 10.49 13.49 -30.80
CA TYR A 68 10.41 14.92 -30.52
C TYR A 68 11.77 15.48 -30.09
N LEU A 69 12.46 14.85 -29.14
CA LEU A 69 13.79 15.27 -28.68
C LEU A 69 14.82 15.22 -29.83
N LEU A 70 14.83 14.14 -30.63
CA LEU A 70 15.73 14.01 -31.79
C LEU A 70 15.44 15.08 -32.86
N ALA A 71 14.17 15.24 -33.25
CA ALA A 71 13.76 16.23 -34.24
C ALA A 71 14.08 17.66 -33.77
N TYR A 72 13.90 17.93 -32.47
CA TYR A 72 14.18 19.23 -31.88
C TYR A 72 15.69 19.49 -31.74
N CYS A 73 16.50 18.47 -31.41
CA CYS A 73 17.97 18.54 -31.47
C CYS A 73 18.49 18.79 -32.90
N CYS A 74 17.87 18.18 -33.92
CA CYS A 74 18.27 18.32 -35.32
C CYS A 74 17.77 19.61 -35.99
N ARG A 75 16.70 20.23 -35.46
CA ARG A 75 16.12 21.45 -36.05
C ARG A 75 16.97 22.67 -35.73
N ARG A 76 17.90 23.01 -36.65
CA ARG A 76 18.68 24.28 -36.65
C ARG A 76 17.84 25.56 -36.71
N ARG A 77 16.52 25.48 -36.95
CA ARG A 77 15.66 26.65 -37.13
C ARG A 77 15.27 27.28 -35.81
N GLN A 78 15.73 28.52 -35.65
CA GLN A 78 15.53 29.36 -34.49
C GLN A 78 14.04 29.64 -34.23
N PRO A 79 13.48 29.30 -33.05
CA PRO A 79 12.16 29.78 -32.68
C PRO A 79 12.19 31.31 -32.60
N LYS A 80 11.16 31.96 -33.18
CA LYS A 80 10.89 33.40 -33.02
C LYS A 80 10.81 33.71 -31.52
N GLN A 81 11.30 34.88 -31.08
CA GLN A 81 11.27 35.30 -29.67
C GLN A 81 9.82 35.25 -29.14
N LYS A 82 9.44 34.16 -28.48
CA LYS A 82 8.24 34.10 -27.64
C LYS A 82 8.64 34.49 -26.21
N SER A 83 7.69 35.07 -25.48
CA SER A 83 7.92 35.59 -24.12
C SER A 83 8.36 34.49 -23.14
N TYR A 84 9.61 34.57 -22.67
CA TYR A 84 10.19 33.69 -21.65
C TYR A 84 9.39 33.63 -20.34
N GLY A 85 8.70 34.73 -20.00
CA GLY A 85 7.91 34.81 -18.76
C GLY A 85 6.74 33.83 -18.78
N CYS A 86 5.99 33.76 -19.89
CA CYS A 86 4.84 32.86 -20.01
C CYS A 86 5.25 31.39 -19.89
N LEU A 87 6.33 30.98 -20.57
CA LEU A 87 6.83 29.61 -20.51
C LEU A 87 7.26 29.21 -19.08
N LYS A 88 7.88 30.12 -18.33
CA LYS A 88 8.24 29.88 -16.92
C LYS A 88 7.00 29.68 -16.05
N TRP A 89 5.99 30.52 -16.20
CA TRP A 89 4.75 30.39 -15.43
C TRP A 89 4.03 29.09 -15.71
N VAL A 90 3.91 28.71 -16.99
CA VAL A 90 3.29 27.43 -17.40
C VAL A 90 4.03 26.26 -16.76
N LEU A 91 5.37 26.26 -16.79
CA LEU A 91 6.17 25.20 -16.21
C LEU A 91 6.03 25.11 -14.69
N THR A 92 5.99 26.26 -14.00
CA THR A 92 5.72 26.30 -12.55
C THR A 92 4.34 25.73 -12.22
N VAL A 93 3.31 26.09 -12.98
CA VAL A 93 1.94 25.58 -12.76
C VAL A 93 1.88 24.07 -12.96
N ILE A 94 2.49 23.54 -14.02
CA ILE A 94 2.52 22.09 -14.28
C ILE A 94 3.30 21.36 -13.19
N ALA A 95 4.41 21.91 -12.70
CA ALA A 95 5.17 21.33 -11.60
C ALA A 95 4.35 21.29 -10.29
N LEU A 96 3.56 22.33 -10.00
CA LEU A 96 2.66 22.35 -8.86
C LEU A 96 1.52 21.32 -8.99
N LEU A 97 0.94 21.17 -10.18
CA LEU A 97 -0.05 20.13 -10.46
C LEU A 97 0.54 18.72 -10.33
N CYS A 98 1.79 18.54 -10.74
CA CYS A 98 2.54 17.29 -10.53
C CYS A 98 2.68 17.00 -9.03
N CYS A 99 3.08 17.98 -8.22
CA CYS A 99 3.15 17.85 -6.77
C CYS A 99 1.80 17.51 -6.14
N ALA A 100 0.72 18.17 -6.58
CA ALA A 100 -0.64 17.88 -6.10
C ALA A 100 -1.06 16.44 -6.43
N SER A 101 -0.75 15.97 -7.65
CA SER A 101 -1.02 14.59 -8.08
C SER A 101 -0.26 13.58 -7.22
N MET A 102 1.01 13.83 -6.90
CA MET A 102 1.79 12.97 -6.00
C MET A 102 1.29 13.03 -4.55
N GLY A 103 0.83 14.20 -4.09
CA GLY A 103 0.20 14.35 -2.77
C GLY A 103 -1.07 13.51 -2.63
N ALA A 104 -1.90 13.44 -3.68
CA ALA A 104 -3.04 12.52 -3.73
C ALA A 104 -2.60 11.05 -3.65
N GLY A 105 -1.44 10.71 -4.23
CA GLY A 105 -0.86 9.35 -4.17
C GLY A 105 -0.38 8.98 -2.77
N LEU A 106 0.27 9.91 -2.06
CA LEU A 106 0.62 9.74 -0.64
C LEU A 106 -0.65 9.50 0.20
N TYR A 107 -1.68 10.32 0.00
CA TYR A 107 -2.95 10.14 0.69
C TYR A 107 -3.59 8.77 0.38
N GLY A 108 -3.68 8.39 -0.90
CA GLY A 108 -4.20 7.07 -1.30
C GLY A 108 -3.41 5.91 -0.70
N SER A 109 -2.10 6.06 -0.56
CA SER A 109 -1.23 5.04 0.06
C SER A 109 -1.49 4.88 1.56
N GLU A 110 -1.74 5.98 2.28
CA GLU A 110 -2.13 5.91 3.70
C GLU A 110 -3.51 5.27 3.88
N VAL A 111 -4.49 5.63 3.03
CA VAL A 111 -5.83 5.01 3.09
C VAL A 111 -5.72 3.51 2.80
N ALA A 112 -4.91 3.11 1.81
CA ALA A 112 -4.65 1.70 1.53
C ALA A 112 -4.01 0.97 2.72
N HIS A 113 -3.13 1.65 3.47
CA HIS A 113 -2.50 1.08 4.66
C HIS A 113 -3.49 0.86 5.81
N ALA A 114 -4.25 1.91 6.15
CA ALA A 114 -5.26 1.83 7.21
C ALA A 114 -6.28 0.71 6.93
N THR A 115 -6.77 0.62 5.69
CA THR A 115 -7.75 -0.41 5.28
C THR A 115 -7.19 -1.83 5.37
N LEU A 116 -5.94 -2.05 4.96
CA LEU A 116 -5.29 -3.36 5.08
C LEU A 116 -5.00 -3.74 6.54
N LEU A 117 -4.69 -2.76 7.41
CA LEU A 117 -4.56 -3.00 8.84
C LEU A 117 -5.89 -3.41 9.48
N ASP A 118 -6.98 -2.73 9.12
CA ASP A 118 -8.33 -3.09 9.59
C ASP A 118 -8.71 -4.50 9.11
N LEU A 119 -8.46 -4.83 7.84
CA LEU A 119 -8.67 -6.16 7.27
C LEU A 119 -7.90 -7.24 8.05
N SER A 120 -6.60 -7.02 8.30
CA SER A 120 -5.77 -7.90 9.11
C SER A 120 -6.33 -8.03 10.54
N GLY A 121 -6.83 -6.94 11.12
CA GLY A 121 -7.49 -6.91 12.42
C GLY A 121 -8.71 -7.83 12.48
N TYR A 122 -9.62 -7.75 11.50
CA TYR A 122 -10.81 -8.60 11.43
C TYR A 122 -10.46 -10.08 11.21
N ILE A 123 -9.50 -10.38 10.32
CA ILE A 123 -9.04 -11.76 10.09
C ILE A 123 -8.45 -12.35 11.39
N ARG A 124 -7.67 -11.57 12.14
CA ARG A 124 -7.11 -12.00 13.43
C ARG A 124 -8.20 -12.17 14.49
N SER A 125 -9.22 -11.32 14.52
CA SER A 125 -10.38 -11.47 15.42
C SER A 125 -11.05 -12.83 15.23
N ILE A 126 -11.35 -13.17 13.97
CA ILE A 126 -11.94 -14.47 13.60
C ILE A 126 -11.04 -15.63 14.05
N SER A 127 -9.74 -15.56 13.75
CA SER A 127 -8.78 -16.60 14.17
C SER A 127 -8.73 -16.75 15.68
N LYS A 128 -8.68 -15.63 16.41
CA LYS A 128 -8.61 -15.59 17.87
C LYS A 128 -9.84 -16.19 18.53
N ASN A 129 -11.04 -15.96 17.99
CA ASN A 129 -12.27 -16.56 18.50
C ASN A 129 -12.24 -18.09 18.36
N PHE A 130 -11.75 -18.61 17.21
CA PHE A 130 -11.57 -20.05 17.01
C PHE A 130 -10.47 -20.65 17.91
N ASP A 131 -9.33 -19.97 18.06
CA ASP A 131 -8.22 -20.42 18.92
C ASP A 131 -8.64 -20.43 20.40
N LEU A 132 -9.36 -19.40 20.86
CA LEU A 132 -9.87 -19.30 22.22
C LEU A 132 -10.92 -20.38 22.50
N ALA A 133 -11.85 -20.61 21.57
CA ALA A 133 -12.87 -21.68 21.69
C ALA A 133 -12.20 -23.06 21.81
N ARG A 134 -11.15 -23.31 21.02
CA ARG A 134 -10.35 -24.54 21.07
C ARG A 134 -9.61 -24.68 22.40
N GLU A 135 -8.89 -23.65 22.84
CA GLU A 135 -8.14 -23.68 24.09
C GLU A 135 -9.05 -23.93 25.29
N GLN A 136 -10.22 -23.28 25.32
CA GLN A 136 -11.22 -23.50 26.37
C GLN A 136 -11.79 -24.92 26.30
N SER A 137 -12.08 -25.44 25.11
CA SER A 137 -12.55 -26.81 24.92
C SER A 137 -11.52 -27.86 25.38
N ASP A 138 -10.23 -27.67 25.05
CA ASP A 138 -9.14 -28.53 25.52
C ASP A 138 -8.96 -28.46 27.05
N ARG A 139 -9.05 -27.26 27.65
CA ARG A 139 -9.02 -27.09 29.11
C ARG A 139 -10.19 -27.79 29.79
N MET A 140 -11.40 -27.69 29.24
CA MET A 140 -12.58 -28.40 29.75
C MET A 140 -12.40 -29.91 29.67
N LYS A 141 -11.89 -30.42 28.55
CA LYS A 141 -11.56 -31.83 28.39
C LYS A 141 -10.55 -32.29 29.45
N GLN A 142 -9.48 -31.53 29.67
CA GLN A 142 -8.49 -31.85 30.71
C GLN A 142 -9.10 -31.86 32.11
N ASN A 143 -9.95 -30.89 32.43
CA ASN A 143 -10.65 -30.85 33.73
C ASN A 143 -11.54 -32.09 33.93
N LEU A 144 -12.26 -32.51 32.89
CA LEU A 144 -13.10 -33.71 32.92
C LEU A 144 -12.29 -35.01 32.96
N MET A 145 -11.13 -35.07 32.30
CA MET A 145 -10.24 -36.23 32.42
C MET A 145 -9.59 -36.31 33.80
N ASN A 146 -9.24 -35.17 34.40
CA ASN A 146 -8.70 -35.09 35.75
C ASN A 146 -9.71 -35.46 36.84
N SER A 147 -11.03 -35.39 36.55
CA SER A 147 -12.06 -35.87 37.47
C SER A 147 -12.30 -37.37 37.39
N GLN A 148 -11.76 -38.06 36.38
CA GLN A 148 -11.97 -39.50 36.21
C GLN A 148 -11.28 -40.37 37.28
N PRO A 149 -10.02 -40.11 37.69
CA PRO A 149 -9.39 -40.81 38.80
C PRO A 149 -10.13 -40.70 40.15
N PRO A 150 -10.53 -39.51 40.65
CA PRO A 150 -11.27 -39.40 41.91
C PRO A 150 -12.66 -40.05 41.82
N LEU A 151 -13.30 -40.07 40.64
CA LEU A 151 -14.54 -40.84 40.40
C LEU A 151 -14.29 -42.35 40.50
N ALA A 152 -13.18 -42.85 39.98
CA ALA A 152 -12.82 -44.26 40.11
C ALA A 152 -12.57 -44.64 41.57
N GLU A 153 -11.83 -43.81 42.31
CA GLU A 153 -11.56 -44.01 43.74
C GLU A 153 -12.84 -44.00 44.60
N LEU A 154 -13.79 -43.10 44.30
CA LEU A 154 -15.11 -43.10 44.96
C LEU A 154 -15.88 -44.40 44.68
N GLY A 155 -15.88 -44.87 43.42
CA GLY A 155 -16.54 -46.11 43.04
C GLY A 155 -15.95 -47.34 43.74
N ASP A 156 -14.62 -47.41 43.84
CA ASP A 156 -13.92 -48.49 44.55
C ASP A 156 -14.21 -48.45 46.05
N THR A 157 -14.24 -47.26 46.66
CA THR A 157 -14.55 -47.06 48.07
C THR A 157 -15.97 -47.53 48.41
N PHE A 158 -16.94 -47.24 47.54
CA PHE A 158 -18.33 -47.69 47.71
C PHE A 158 -18.50 -49.20 47.48
N SER A 159 -17.73 -49.78 46.54
CA SER A 159 -17.79 -51.21 46.24
C SER A 159 -17.14 -52.10 47.31
N LEU A 160 -16.06 -51.62 47.94
CA LEU A 160 -15.30 -52.37 48.96
C LEU A 160 -15.97 -52.38 50.34
N ARG A 161 -16.93 -51.47 50.61
CA ARG A 161 -17.58 -51.34 51.93
C ARG A 161 -19.11 -51.41 51.80
N PRO A 162 -19.71 -52.61 51.77
CA PRO A 162 -21.17 -52.75 51.72
C PRO A 162 -21.82 -52.19 53.00
N LEU A 163 -22.57 -51.10 52.83
CA LEU A 163 -23.43 -50.52 53.88
C LEU A 163 -24.68 -51.37 54.06
N SER A 164 -25.30 -51.33 55.25
CA SER A 164 -26.53 -52.08 55.56
C SER A 164 -27.75 -51.64 54.75
N ASN A 165 -27.73 -50.42 54.19
CA ASN A 165 -28.80 -49.88 53.35
C ASN A 165 -28.51 -50.14 51.86
N VAL A 166 -29.07 -51.24 51.35
CA VAL A 166 -28.88 -51.71 49.96
C VAL A 166 -29.35 -50.67 48.93
N THR A 167 -30.46 -49.97 49.20
CA THR A 167 -31.01 -48.96 48.28
C THR A 167 -30.10 -47.74 48.17
N ALA A 168 -29.55 -47.28 49.30
CA ALA A 168 -28.66 -46.13 49.31
C ALA A 168 -27.29 -46.45 48.70
N MET A 169 -26.81 -47.69 48.86
CA MET A 169 -25.61 -48.15 48.17
C MET A 169 -25.79 -48.17 46.64
N GLY A 170 -26.93 -48.64 46.16
CA GLY A 170 -27.24 -48.63 44.72
C GLY A 170 -27.23 -47.22 44.11
N ILE A 171 -27.71 -46.21 44.85
CA ILE A 171 -27.65 -44.79 44.41
C ILE A 171 -26.20 -44.31 44.30
N LEU A 172 -25.34 -44.67 45.26
CA LEU A 172 -23.93 -44.27 45.26
C LEU A 172 -23.13 -44.95 44.13
N THR A 173 -23.24 -46.26 43.97
CA THR A 173 -22.49 -47.01 42.96
C THR A 173 -22.96 -46.68 41.55
N ASN A 174 -24.27 -46.63 41.31
CA ASN A 174 -24.82 -46.29 40.00
C ASN A 174 -24.57 -44.81 39.68
N GLY A 175 -24.68 -43.91 40.66
CA GLY A 175 -24.39 -42.50 40.46
C GLY A 175 -22.94 -42.24 40.04
N VAL A 176 -21.97 -42.95 40.61
CA VAL A 176 -20.56 -42.84 40.18
C VAL A 176 -20.35 -43.35 38.77
N GLU A 177 -20.97 -44.47 38.41
CA GLU A 177 -20.86 -45.03 37.06
C GLU A 177 -21.53 -44.14 36.01
N ASP A 178 -22.71 -43.60 36.32
CA ASP A 178 -23.41 -42.61 35.51
C ASP A 178 -22.57 -41.35 35.30
N MET A 179 -21.89 -40.86 36.34
CA MET A 179 -20.97 -39.72 36.22
C MET A 179 -19.79 -40.04 35.30
N LYS A 180 -19.19 -41.24 35.39
CA LYS A 180 -18.08 -41.65 34.49
C LYS A 180 -18.54 -41.72 33.04
N GLU A 181 -19.73 -42.28 32.78
CA GLU A 181 -20.27 -42.35 31.41
C GLU A 181 -20.51 -40.94 30.85
N ASN A 182 -21.16 -40.06 31.63
CA ASN A 182 -21.40 -38.68 31.21
C ASN A 182 -20.09 -37.89 31.00
N VAL A 183 -19.05 -38.12 31.79
CA VAL A 183 -17.70 -37.54 31.55
C VAL A 183 -17.15 -38.00 30.20
N SER A 184 -17.31 -39.29 29.85
CA SER A 184 -16.87 -39.83 28.57
C SER A 184 -17.67 -39.29 27.37
N LEU A 185 -18.96 -38.99 27.57
CA LEU A 185 -19.83 -38.39 26.56
C LEU A 185 -19.48 -36.90 26.35
N ALA A 186 -19.25 -36.17 27.44
CA ALA A 186 -18.84 -34.77 27.38
C ALA A 186 -17.48 -34.61 26.67
N THR A 187 -16.49 -35.44 27.01
CA THR A 187 -15.17 -35.41 26.36
C THR A 187 -15.22 -35.74 24.87
N ARG A 188 -16.02 -36.74 24.46
CA ARG A 188 -16.26 -37.05 23.05
C ARG A 188 -16.94 -35.91 22.28
N ALA A 189 -17.91 -35.24 22.92
CA ALA A 189 -18.58 -34.09 22.34
C ALA A 189 -17.62 -32.90 22.13
N LEU A 190 -16.75 -32.63 23.12
CA LEU A 190 -15.71 -31.59 23.02
C LEU A 190 -14.65 -31.91 21.95
N ASP A 191 -14.27 -33.19 21.81
CA ASP A 191 -13.36 -33.63 20.74
C ASP A 191 -13.96 -33.41 19.35
N SER A 192 -15.26 -33.65 19.18
CA SER A 192 -15.98 -33.35 17.93
C SER A 192 -15.97 -31.86 17.59
N VAL A 193 -16.06 -30.97 18.59
CA VAL A 193 -15.90 -29.52 18.40
C VAL A 193 -14.47 -29.21 17.96
N ASN A 194 -13.46 -29.74 18.64
CA ASN A 194 -12.05 -29.45 18.34
C ASN A 194 -11.59 -29.96 16.97
N ASP A 195 -12.14 -31.08 16.51
CA ASP A 195 -11.89 -31.64 15.18
C ASP A 195 -12.49 -30.74 14.08
N LYS A 196 -13.69 -30.20 14.30
CA LYS A 196 -14.34 -29.26 13.36
C LYS A 196 -13.65 -27.89 13.29
N ILE A 197 -12.98 -27.45 14.36
CA ILE A 197 -12.12 -26.24 14.42
C ILE A 197 -10.66 -26.59 14.01
N ALA A 198 -10.45 -27.57 13.13
CA ALA A 198 -9.12 -27.98 12.69
C ALA A 198 -8.23 -26.78 12.33
N ARG A 199 -6.96 -26.85 12.74
CA ARG A 199 -5.93 -25.78 12.76
C ARG A 199 -6.13 -24.74 11.65
N ALA A 200 -6.92 -23.74 11.94
CA ALA A 200 -7.22 -22.72 10.98
C ALA A 200 -6.02 -21.77 10.92
N LYS A 201 -5.11 -22.00 9.97
CA LYS A 201 -3.95 -21.15 9.74
C LYS A 201 -4.36 -19.86 9.02
N TYR A 202 -5.35 -19.14 9.54
CA TYR A 202 -5.68 -17.78 9.10
C TYR A 202 -4.51 -16.81 9.33
N ASP A 203 -3.66 -17.15 10.29
CA ASP A 203 -2.36 -16.54 10.58
C ASP A 203 -1.43 -16.48 9.36
N GLN A 204 -1.51 -17.43 8.41
CA GLN A 204 -0.71 -17.35 7.19
C GLN A 204 -1.19 -16.23 6.25
N VAL A 205 -2.51 -16.04 6.13
CA VAL A 205 -3.08 -14.97 5.29
C VAL A 205 -2.80 -13.60 5.92
N SER A 206 -3.02 -13.46 7.22
CA SER A 206 -2.68 -12.21 7.93
C SER A 206 -1.20 -11.87 7.80
N ARG A 207 -0.30 -12.85 8.01
CA ARG A 207 1.15 -12.63 7.86
C ARG A 207 1.55 -12.19 6.45
N VAL A 208 0.95 -12.77 5.41
CA VAL A 208 1.26 -12.36 4.04
C VAL A 208 0.82 -10.93 3.79
N ILE A 209 -0.38 -10.55 4.25
CA ILE A 209 -0.88 -9.17 4.14
C ILE A 209 0.06 -8.21 4.88
N GLU A 210 0.42 -8.53 6.11
CA GLU A 210 1.33 -7.73 6.93
C GLU A 210 2.71 -7.56 6.30
N LEU A 211 3.30 -8.65 5.80
CA LEU A 211 4.61 -8.61 5.15
C LEU A 211 4.57 -7.77 3.87
N VAL A 212 3.54 -7.96 3.04
CA VAL A 212 3.36 -7.17 1.82
C VAL A 212 3.21 -5.69 2.19
N GLU A 213 2.45 -5.38 3.23
CA GLU A 213 2.18 -4.02 3.65
C GLU A 213 3.39 -3.33 4.29
N GLU A 214 4.18 -4.09 5.05
CA GLU A 214 5.45 -3.65 5.63
C GLU A 214 6.44 -3.17 4.56
N TYR A 215 6.43 -3.77 3.37
CA TYR A 215 7.25 -3.31 2.24
C TYR A 215 6.56 -2.30 1.34
N ARG A 216 5.27 -2.49 1.05
CA ARG A 216 4.52 -1.64 0.10
C ARG A 216 4.40 -0.21 0.61
N TRP A 217 3.96 -0.02 1.86
CA TRP A 217 3.71 1.31 2.42
C TRP A 217 4.95 2.22 2.46
N PRO A 218 6.09 1.82 3.06
CA PRO A 218 7.26 2.69 3.07
C PRO A 218 7.87 2.83 1.67
N GLY A 219 7.73 1.81 0.81
CA GLY A 219 8.16 1.84 -0.57
C GLY A 219 7.44 2.92 -1.39
N THR A 220 6.11 2.92 -1.37
CA THR A 220 5.30 3.92 -2.09
C THR A 220 5.52 5.32 -1.52
N MET A 221 5.57 5.48 -0.19
CA MET A 221 5.86 6.76 0.45
C MET A 221 7.23 7.31 0.06
N GLY A 222 8.26 6.46 0.11
CA GLY A 222 9.62 6.82 -0.27
C GLY A 222 9.68 7.30 -1.72
N VAL A 223 9.05 6.58 -2.64
CA VAL A 223 9.04 6.95 -4.06
C VAL A 223 8.35 8.30 -4.29
N TYR A 224 7.13 8.51 -3.78
CA TYR A 224 6.44 9.79 -3.96
C TYR A 224 7.20 10.96 -3.33
N CYS A 225 7.83 10.78 -2.16
CA CYS A 225 8.68 11.79 -1.53
C CYS A 225 9.90 12.16 -2.38
N VAL A 226 10.55 11.17 -3.00
CA VAL A 226 11.67 11.40 -3.93
C VAL A 226 11.21 12.16 -5.18
N LEU A 227 10.06 11.78 -5.76
CA LEU A 227 9.51 12.46 -6.93
C LEU A 227 9.10 13.92 -6.62
N ILE A 228 8.50 14.18 -5.45
CA ILE A 228 8.20 15.55 -4.97
C ILE A 228 9.49 16.36 -4.80
N SER A 229 10.54 15.74 -4.26
CA SER A 229 11.85 16.38 -4.12
C SER A 229 12.43 16.78 -5.48
N PHE A 230 12.25 15.95 -6.52
CA PHE A 230 12.65 16.31 -7.88
C PHE A 230 11.85 17.49 -8.46
N CYS A 231 10.54 17.55 -8.21
CA CYS A 231 9.74 18.72 -8.58
C CYS A 231 10.20 19.99 -7.86
N ALA A 232 10.58 19.90 -6.57
CA ALA A 232 11.15 21.05 -5.85
C ALA A 232 12.49 21.51 -6.45
N VAL A 233 13.37 20.57 -6.80
CA VAL A 233 14.64 20.86 -7.47
C VAL A 233 14.42 21.53 -8.83
N LEU A 234 13.39 21.13 -9.60
CA LEU A 234 12.99 21.80 -10.83
C LEU A 234 12.63 23.27 -10.56
N LEU A 235 11.76 23.54 -9.59
CA LEU A 235 11.33 24.90 -9.24
C LEU A 235 12.54 25.78 -8.83
N ILE A 236 13.46 25.23 -8.05
CA ILE A 236 14.72 25.92 -7.67
C ILE A 236 15.59 26.14 -8.91
N GLY A 237 15.69 25.16 -9.81
CA GLY A 237 16.41 25.25 -11.08
C GLY A 237 15.89 26.38 -11.96
N LEU A 238 14.57 26.59 -11.98
CA LEU A 238 13.90 27.66 -12.72
C LEU A 238 14.11 29.04 -12.10
N ALA A 239 14.10 29.11 -10.77
CA ALA A 239 14.38 30.32 -10.01
C ALA A 239 15.84 30.76 -10.17
N ARG A 240 16.79 29.84 -9.96
CA ARG A 240 18.24 30.10 -10.07
C ARG A 240 18.79 30.07 -11.48
N ARG A 241 17.97 29.70 -12.46
CA ARG A 241 18.36 29.68 -13.89
C ARG A 241 19.54 28.74 -14.17
N SER A 242 19.65 27.64 -13.41
CA SER A 242 20.76 26.69 -13.48
C SER A 242 20.58 25.71 -14.64
N ARG A 243 21.56 25.66 -15.56
CA ARG A 243 21.52 24.74 -16.71
C ARG A 243 21.74 23.28 -16.31
N CYS A 244 22.63 23.04 -15.34
CA CYS A 244 22.95 21.70 -14.88
C CYS A 244 21.72 21.03 -14.25
N THR A 245 20.99 21.80 -13.43
CA THR A 245 19.78 21.32 -12.75
C THR A 245 18.68 20.91 -13.74
N LEU A 246 18.48 21.66 -14.84
CA LEU A 246 17.48 21.30 -15.86
C LEU A 246 17.87 20.08 -16.69
N MET A 247 19.17 19.90 -16.99
CA MET A 247 19.65 18.70 -17.68
C MET A 247 19.42 17.44 -16.81
N LEU A 248 19.78 17.52 -15.53
CA LEU A 248 19.55 16.42 -14.58
C LEU A 248 18.06 16.13 -14.42
N PHE A 249 17.23 17.16 -14.32
CA PHE A 249 15.78 16.99 -14.23
C PHE A 249 15.20 16.32 -15.49
N SER A 250 15.68 16.63 -16.70
CA SER A 250 15.18 15.99 -17.92
C SER A 250 15.43 14.47 -17.94
N VAL A 251 16.62 14.02 -17.48
CA VAL A 251 16.94 12.58 -17.38
C VAL A 251 16.09 11.92 -16.30
N MET A 252 16.04 12.52 -15.11
CA MET A 252 15.26 11.97 -13.98
C MET A 252 13.76 12.01 -14.25
N GLY A 253 13.26 13.01 -14.97
CA GLY A 253 11.86 13.16 -15.38
C GLY A 253 11.45 12.10 -16.40
N LEU A 254 12.35 11.73 -17.33
CA LEU A 254 12.11 10.60 -18.23
C LEU A 254 12.04 9.28 -17.46
N LEU A 255 12.98 9.02 -16.56
CA LEU A 255 12.96 7.83 -15.69
C LEU A 255 11.69 7.80 -14.81
N SER A 256 11.30 8.95 -14.27
CA SER A 256 10.09 9.10 -13.45
C SER A 256 8.81 8.84 -14.27
N THR A 257 8.79 9.26 -15.54
CA THR A 257 7.67 8.98 -16.47
C THR A 257 7.56 7.47 -16.72
N VAL A 258 8.68 6.79 -16.98
CA VAL A 258 8.70 5.32 -17.14
C VAL A 258 8.19 4.65 -15.87
N PHE A 259 8.73 5.01 -14.71
CA PHE A 259 8.37 4.38 -13.44
C PHE A 259 6.90 4.59 -13.06
N THR A 260 6.41 5.83 -13.13
CA THR A 260 4.99 6.14 -12.85
C THR A 260 4.05 5.50 -13.87
N GLY A 261 4.46 5.37 -15.14
CA GLY A 261 3.71 4.62 -16.16
C GLY A 261 3.62 3.11 -15.86
N LEU A 262 4.70 2.51 -15.35
CA LEU A 262 4.67 1.11 -14.89
C LEU A 262 3.74 0.94 -13.68
N LEU A 263 3.75 1.89 -12.74
CA LEU A 263 2.81 1.90 -11.61
C LEU A 263 1.35 1.97 -12.08
N VAL A 264 1.04 2.76 -13.11
CA VAL A 264 -0.32 2.80 -13.70
C VAL A 264 -0.73 1.41 -14.19
N CYS A 265 0.17 0.71 -14.89
CA CYS A 265 -0.11 -0.65 -15.37
C CYS A 265 -0.39 -1.60 -14.20
N PHE A 266 0.47 -1.57 -13.19
CA PHE A 266 0.33 -2.41 -12.00
C PHE A 266 -0.97 -2.14 -11.24
N TYR A 267 -1.27 -0.89 -10.91
CA TYR A 267 -2.48 -0.53 -10.16
C TYR A 267 -3.76 -0.81 -10.95
N PHE A 268 -3.73 -0.66 -12.28
CA PHE A 268 -4.88 -0.97 -13.13
C PHE A 268 -5.21 -2.47 -13.12
N VAL A 269 -4.20 -3.32 -13.30
CA VAL A 269 -4.35 -4.79 -13.27
C VAL A 269 -4.77 -5.26 -11.88
N LEU A 270 -4.16 -4.69 -10.83
CA LEU A 270 -4.52 -5.01 -9.46
C LEU A 270 -5.98 -4.63 -9.15
N ALA A 271 -6.46 -3.48 -9.65
CA ALA A 271 -7.84 -3.04 -9.44
C ALA A 271 -8.83 -3.96 -10.16
N MET A 272 -8.50 -4.45 -11.35
CA MET A 272 -9.27 -5.45 -12.08
C MET A 272 -9.39 -6.76 -11.29
N ALA A 273 -8.25 -7.37 -10.94
CA ALA A 273 -8.21 -8.63 -10.21
C ALA A 273 -8.97 -8.58 -8.88
N LEU A 274 -8.74 -7.53 -8.09
CA LEU A 274 -9.44 -7.36 -6.82
C LEU A 274 -10.93 -7.15 -7.02
N SER A 275 -11.33 -6.43 -8.07
CA SER A 275 -12.75 -6.21 -8.34
C SER A 275 -13.46 -7.51 -8.70
N ASP A 276 -12.84 -8.40 -9.47
CA ASP A 276 -13.37 -9.72 -9.79
C ASP A 276 -13.55 -10.57 -8.52
N LEU A 277 -12.59 -10.52 -7.60
CA LEU A 277 -12.69 -11.20 -6.30
C LEU A 277 -13.85 -10.62 -5.47
N CYS A 278 -13.99 -9.30 -5.48
CA CYS A 278 -14.93 -8.58 -4.62
C CYS A 278 -16.39 -8.59 -5.12
N VAL A 279 -16.67 -9.08 -6.33
CA VAL A 279 -18.05 -9.30 -6.80
C VAL A 279 -18.63 -10.60 -6.23
N ALA A 280 -17.81 -11.65 -6.10
CA ALA A 280 -18.22 -12.95 -5.58
C ALA A 280 -17.14 -13.56 -4.66
N PRO A 281 -16.88 -12.96 -3.48
CA PRO A 281 -15.78 -13.38 -2.61
C PRO A 281 -16.02 -14.77 -1.98
N ASP A 282 -17.28 -15.12 -1.74
CA ASP A 282 -17.67 -16.33 -1.01
C ASP A 282 -17.11 -17.61 -1.61
N MET A 283 -17.14 -17.75 -2.94
CA MET A 283 -16.67 -18.97 -3.62
C MET A 283 -15.15 -19.15 -3.46
N TYR A 284 -14.40 -18.06 -3.61
CA TYR A 284 -12.95 -18.09 -3.49
C TYR A 284 -12.52 -18.35 -2.05
N ILE A 285 -13.14 -17.65 -1.08
CA ILE A 285 -12.85 -17.80 0.34
C ILE A 285 -13.23 -19.20 0.82
N ALA A 286 -14.38 -19.73 0.41
CA ALA A 286 -14.79 -21.10 0.72
C ALA A 286 -13.83 -22.14 0.13
N ASN A 287 -13.29 -21.91 -1.08
CA ASN A 287 -12.29 -22.79 -1.67
C ASN A 287 -10.97 -22.76 -0.93
N GLN A 288 -10.49 -21.57 -0.55
CA GLN A 288 -9.25 -21.41 0.18
C GLN A 288 -9.32 -22.01 1.59
N ALA A 289 -10.49 -21.93 2.22
CA ALA A 289 -10.74 -22.49 3.55
C ALA A 289 -10.88 -24.02 3.56
N ARG A 290 -11.01 -24.71 2.40
CA ARG A 290 -11.20 -26.19 2.32
C ARG A 290 -10.10 -27.00 3.01
N HIS A 291 -8.87 -26.47 3.04
CA HIS A 291 -7.73 -27.15 3.63
C HIS A 291 -7.61 -26.94 5.14
N THR A 292 -8.34 -25.97 5.70
CA THR A 292 -8.29 -25.59 7.10
C THR A 292 -9.58 -25.93 7.86
N VAL A 293 -10.74 -25.77 7.22
CA VAL A 293 -12.06 -25.92 7.85
C VAL A 293 -13.02 -26.67 6.92
N SER A 294 -13.92 -27.48 7.48
CA SER A 294 -14.96 -28.17 6.70
C SER A 294 -15.85 -27.17 5.95
N ARG A 295 -16.21 -27.48 4.70
CA ARG A 295 -17.05 -26.60 3.86
C ARG A 295 -18.40 -26.25 4.50
N GLU A 296 -18.94 -27.15 5.30
CA GLU A 296 -20.20 -26.95 6.02
C GLU A 296 -20.08 -25.81 7.04
N VAL A 297 -18.96 -25.74 7.76
CA VAL A 297 -18.70 -24.70 8.76
C VAL A 297 -18.50 -23.34 8.09
N VAL A 298 -17.78 -23.29 6.96
CA VAL A 298 -17.57 -22.04 6.21
C VAL A 298 -18.88 -21.50 5.64
N ASN A 299 -19.69 -22.36 5.03
CA ASN A 299 -20.99 -21.97 4.49
C ASN A 299 -21.98 -21.52 5.58
N TYR A 300 -21.89 -22.08 6.79
CA TYR A 300 -22.69 -21.65 7.93
C TYR A 300 -22.40 -20.18 8.31
N TYR A 301 -21.12 -19.80 8.42
CA TYR A 301 -20.74 -18.43 8.78
C TYR A 301 -20.99 -17.43 7.64
N ILE A 302 -20.74 -17.80 6.37
CA ILE A 302 -21.01 -16.92 5.22
C ILE A 302 -22.53 -16.72 5.02
N GLY A 303 -23.31 -17.79 5.17
CA GLY A 303 -24.75 -17.79 4.90
C GLY A 303 -25.63 -17.36 6.06
N CYS A 304 -25.04 -16.88 7.16
CA CYS A 304 -25.69 -16.64 8.45
C CYS A 304 -27.11 -16.02 8.31
N LYS A 305 -28.16 -16.83 8.52
CA LYS A 305 -29.56 -16.38 8.53
C LYS A 305 -30.11 -16.46 9.94
N GLU A 306 -30.73 -15.36 10.39
CA GLU A 306 -31.24 -15.16 11.75
C GLU A 306 -32.15 -16.32 12.23
N GLU A 307 -32.93 -16.91 11.32
CA GLU A 307 -33.86 -18.02 11.60
C GLU A 307 -33.22 -19.41 11.77
N THR A 308 -31.98 -19.62 11.31
CA THR A 308 -31.31 -20.95 11.30
C THR A 308 -30.20 -21.08 12.37
N SER A 309 -30.03 -20.05 13.20
CA SER A 309 -28.98 -19.92 14.21
C SER A 309 -29.03 -20.98 15.34
N GLY A 310 -30.10 -21.79 15.41
CA GLY A 310 -30.31 -22.79 16.46
C GLY A 310 -29.54 -24.11 16.26
N ASP A 311 -29.32 -24.55 15.03
CA ASP A 311 -28.69 -25.85 14.71
C ASP A 311 -27.43 -25.64 13.86
N GLY A 312 -26.49 -24.85 14.36
CA GLY A 312 -25.17 -24.71 13.75
C GLY A 312 -24.35 -26.01 13.77
N PRO A 313 -23.26 -26.11 13.00
CA PRO A 313 -22.42 -27.31 12.92
C PRO A 313 -21.83 -27.75 14.26
N PHE A 314 -21.79 -26.84 15.24
CA PHE A 314 -21.33 -27.08 16.61
C PHE A 314 -22.48 -27.25 17.61
N GLY A 315 -23.72 -26.88 17.26
CA GLY A 315 -24.85 -26.83 18.20
C GLY A 315 -25.18 -28.20 18.80
N THR A 316 -25.14 -29.26 18.01
CA THR A 316 -25.38 -30.65 18.49
C THR A 316 -24.29 -31.12 19.44
N ALA A 317 -23.02 -30.81 19.16
CA ALA A 317 -21.89 -31.18 20.01
C ALA A 317 -21.87 -30.37 21.32
N ILE A 318 -22.10 -29.06 21.25
CA ILE A 318 -22.15 -28.18 22.42
C ILE A 318 -23.34 -28.55 23.31
N SER A 319 -24.52 -28.78 22.73
CA SER A 319 -25.70 -29.19 23.49
C SER A 319 -25.52 -30.59 24.12
N ALA A 320 -24.86 -31.52 23.45
CA ALA A 320 -24.51 -32.81 24.02
C ALA A 320 -23.55 -32.66 25.22
N ALA A 321 -22.52 -31.82 25.10
CA ALA A 321 -21.60 -31.51 26.22
C ALA A 321 -22.34 -30.86 27.40
N HIS A 322 -23.22 -29.89 27.11
CA HIS A 322 -24.01 -29.20 28.13
C HIS A 322 -24.96 -30.15 28.87
N ARG A 323 -25.63 -31.06 28.15
CA ARG A 323 -26.50 -32.09 28.73
C ARG A 323 -25.70 -33.07 29.60
N ALA A 324 -24.54 -33.54 29.13
CA ALA A 324 -23.70 -34.44 29.89
C ALA A 324 -23.19 -33.79 31.20
N ILE A 325 -22.74 -32.53 31.16
CA ILE A 325 -22.25 -31.81 32.34
C ILE A 325 -23.39 -31.51 33.34
N THR A 326 -24.57 -31.12 32.86
CA THR A 326 -25.73 -30.90 33.75
C THR A 326 -26.24 -32.18 34.39
N ASN A 327 -26.12 -33.33 33.70
CA ASN A 327 -26.38 -34.63 34.30
C ASN A 327 -25.37 -34.95 35.40
N ILE A 328 -24.07 -34.72 35.19
CA ILE A 328 -23.05 -34.89 36.22
C ILE A 328 -23.35 -34.02 37.45
N GLN A 329 -23.74 -32.76 37.25
CA GLN A 329 -24.11 -31.86 38.37
C GLN A 329 -25.30 -32.39 39.18
N ARG A 330 -26.34 -32.90 38.50
CA ARG A 330 -27.50 -33.50 39.17
C ARG A 330 -27.11 -34.75 39.96
N VAL A 331 -26.41 -35.68 39.32
CA VAL A 331 -26.00 -36.94 39.95
C VAL A 331 -25.04 -36.68 41.12
N LEU A 332 -24.11 -35.74 40.99
CA LEU A 332 -23.21 -35.36 42.08
C LEU A 332 -23.96 -34.79 43.29
N ALA A 333 -24.99 -33.97 43.07
CA ALA A 333 -25.81 -33.42 44.14
C ALA A 333 -26.60 -34.53 44.87
N ASP A 334 -27.11 -35.51 44.14
CA ASP A 334 -27.83 -36.65 44.71
C ASP A 334 -26.88 -37.59 45.49
N VAL A 335 -25.67 -37.85 44.97
CA VAL A 335 -24.62 -38.61 45.67
C VAL A 335 -24.17 -37.88 46.94
N SER A 336 -23.98 -36.56 46.90
CA SER A 336 -23.60 -35.76 48.08
C SER A 336 -24.66 -35.81 49.17
N ARG A 337 -25.93 -35.58 48.82
CA ARG A 337 -27.06 -35.66 49.79
C ARG A 337 -27.19 -37.05 50.39
N THR A 338 -27.02 -38.09 49.59
CA THR A 338 -27.13 -39.48 50.03
C THR A 338 -25.96 -39.88 50.93
N ALA A 339 -24.75 -39.38 50.64
CA ALA A 339 -23.58 -39.56 51.50
C ALA A 339 -23.73 -38.82 52.84
N GLU A 340 -24.22 -37.59 52.83
CA GLU A 340 -24.49 -36.79 54.04
C GLU A 340 -25.57 -37.43 54.93
N GLY A 341 -26.68 -37.89 54.33
CA GLY A 341 -27.77 -38.54 55.05
C GLY A 341 -27.38 -39.86 55.74
N MET A 342 -26.28 -40.49 55.32
CA MET A 342 -25.74 -41.70 55.93
C MET A 342 -24.55 -41.44 56.87
N LEU A 343 -24.25 -40.17 57.22
CA LEU A 343 -23.13 -39.76 58.08
C LEU A 343 -21.73 -40.22 57.60
N LEU A 344 -21.57 -40.64 56.34
CA LEU A 344 -20.26 -40.98 55.77
C LEU A 344 -19.21 -39.86 55.90
N PRO A 345 -19.56 -38.55 55.82
CA PRO A 345 -18.62 -37.46 56.06
C PRO A 345 -17.90 -37.52 57.42
N HIS A 346 -18.55 -38.09 58.44
CA HIS A 346 -18.00 -38.16 59.80
C HIS A 346 -17.04 -39.33 59.97
N GLU A 347 -17.20 -40.40 59.20
CA GLU A 347 -16.26 -41.53 59.14
C GLU A 347 -15.11 -41.29 58.15
N TYR A 348 -15.35 -40.50 57.09
CA TYR A 348 -14.39 -40.27 56.00
C TYR A 348 -14.29 -38.77 55.65
N PRO A 349 -13.44 -38.00 56.33
CA PRO A 349 -13.25 -36.59 56.03
C PRO A 349 -12.63 -36.35 54.63
N GLN A 350 -12.03 -37.37 54.01
CA GLN A 350 -11.50 -37.28 52.65
C GLN A 350 -12.62 -37.26 51.59
N LEU A 351 -13.77 -37.87 51.88
CA LEU A 351 -14.90 -37.95 50.95
C LEU A 351 -15.50 -36.57 50.67
N THR A 352 -15.67 -35.76 51.72
CA THR A 352 -16.20 -34.39 51.59
C THR A 352 -15.28 -33.49 50.77
N TYR A 353 -13.97 -33.64 50.94
CA TYR A 353 -12.98 -32.91 50.13
C TYR A 353 -13.05 -33.31 48.65
N THR A 354 -13.12 -34.61 48.36
CA THR A 354 -13.19 -35.11 46.97
C THR A 354 -14.48 -34.68 46.27
N LEU A 355 -15.63 -34.77 46.94
CA LEU A 355 -16.92 -34.28 46.42
C LEU A 355 -16.92 -32.76 46.20
N ALA A 356 -16.34 -31.98 47.11
CA ALA A 356 -16.24 -30.53 46.98
C ALA A 356 -15.34 -30.13 45.80
N ASN A 357 -14.18 -30.78 45.64
CA ASN A 357 -13.26 -30.55 44.53
C ASN A 357 -13.93 -30.90 43.18
N LEU A 358 -14.61 -32.04 43.12
CA LEU A 358 -15.41 -32.45 41.96
C LEU A 358 -16.48 -31.41 41.60
N GLY A 359 -17.24 -30.96 42.59
CA GLY A 359 -18.27 -29.93 42.40
C GLY A 359 -17.69 -28.63 41.82
N GLN A 360 -16.52 -28.22 42.29
CA GLN A 360 -15.84 -27.02 41.78
C GLN A 360 -15.29 -27.21 40.36
N THR A 361 -14.67 -28.35 40.04
CA THR A 361 -14.23 -28.69 38.67
C THR A 361 -15.40 -28.73 37.69
N ILE A 362 -16.53 -29.30 38.09
CA ILE A 362 -17.71 -29.40 37.23
C ILE A 362 -18.39 -28.04 37.05
N ASN A 363 -18.47 -27.22 38.10
CA ASN A 363 -19.05 -25.88 38.00
C ASN A 363 -18.21 -24.94 37.11
N THR A 364 -16.88 -25.02 37.21
CA THR A 364 -15.97 -24.28 36.32
C THR A 364 -16.04 -24.78 34.87
N THR A 365 -16.21 -26.08 34.67
CA THR A 365 -16.41 -26.66 33.32
C THR A 365 -17.75 -26.23 32.73
N TYR A 366 -18.82 -26.18 33.54
CA TYR A 366 -20.15 -25.76 33.09
C TYR A 366 -20.17 -24.31 32.59
N SER A 367 -19.55 -23.38 33.31
CA SER A 367 -19.48 -21.98 32.87
C SER A 367 -18.63 -21.81 31.60
N ALA A 368 -17.56 -22.60 31.44
CA ALA A 368 -16.72 -22.58 30.25
C ALA A 368 -17.43 -23.03 28.97
N VAL A 369 -18.40 -23.97 29.06
CA VAL A 369 -19.20 -24.39 27.88
C VAL A 369 -20.03 -23.24 27.32
N GLY A 370 -20.59 -22.41 28.19
CA GLY A 370 -21.35 -21.22 27.77
C GLY A 370 -20.47 -20.21 27.02
N ILE A 371 -19.22 -20.03 27.47
CA ILE A 371 -18.27 -19.14 26.80
C ILE A 371 -17.89 -19.69 25.42
N VAL A 372 -17.62 -20.99 25.29
CA VAL A 372 -17.33 -21.61 23.99
C VAL A 372 -18.50 -21.49 23.01
N ALA A 373 -19.74 -21.62 23.51
CA ALA A 373 -20.93 -21.44 22.68
C ALA A 373 -21.06 -20.01 22.14
N ASP A 374 -20.78 -19.02 22.99
CA ASP A 374 -20.79 -17.59 22.64
C ASP A 374 -19.69 -17.24 21.61
N GLN A 375 -18.48 -17.78 21.80
CA GLN A 375 -17.35 -17.56 20.86
C GLN A 375 -17.60 -18.15 19.46
N LEU A 376 -18.40 -19.21 19.37
CA LEU A 376 -18.75 -19.88 18.11
C LEU A 376 -20.05 -19.35 17.48
N GLU A 377 -20.67 -18.32 18.07
CA GLU A 377 -21.89 -17.73 17.56
C GLU A 377 -21.70 -17.19 16.14
N CYS A 378 -22.66 -17.51 15.28
CA CYS A 378 -22.64 -17.14 13.87
C CYS A 378 -22.52 -15.62 13.67
N ARG A 379 -23.23 -14.85 14.49
CA ARG A 379 -23.35 -13.38 14.35
C ARG A 379 -22.02 -12.65 14.49
N THR A 380 -21.20 -13.06 15.45
CA THR A 380 -19.91 -12.43 15.73
C THR A 380 -18.94 -12.64 14.56
N VAL A 381 -18.81 -13.89 14.10
CA VAL A 381 -17.91 -14.25 12.99
C VAL A 381 -18.41 -13.72 11.64
N ALA A 382 -19.72 -13.77 11.38
CA ALA A 382 -20.31 -13.21 10.17
C ALA A 382 -20.16 -11.69 10.12
N GLY A 383 -20.30 -10.99 11.26
CA GLY A 383 -20.06 -9.56 11.34
C GLY A 383 -18.59 -9.19 11.05
N ASP A 384 -17.64 -9.91 11.64
CA ASP A 384 -16.21 -9.71 11.35
C ASP A 384 -15.88 -10.02 9.88
N TYR A 385 -16.53 -11.01 9.27
CA TYR A 385 -16.39 -11.33 7.85
C TYR A 385 -16.91 -10.21 6.94
N GLU A 386 -18.11 -9.69 7.21
CA GLU A 386 -18.71 -8.60 6.44
C GLU A 386 -17.88 -7.31 6.56
N MET A 387 -17.38 -6.99 7.75
CA MET A 387 -16.47 -5.86 7.98
C MET A 387 -15.12 -6.05 7.29
N ALA A 388 -14.59 -7.28 7.26
CA ALA A 388 -13.39 -7.61 6.49
C ALA A 388 -13.61 -7.38 4.99
N LEU A 389 -14.75 -7.78 4.43
CA LEU A 389 -15.08 -7.51 3.03
C LEU A 389 -15.25 -6.01 2.76
N GLU A 390 -15.93 -5.28 3.64
CA GLU A 390 -16.11 -3.84 3.47
C GLU A 390 -14.76 -3.12 3.43
N SER A 391 -13.84 -3.45 4.34
CA SER A 391 -12.50 -2.87 4.35
C SER A 391 -11.65 -3.33 3.17
N GLY A 392 -11.55 -4.65 2.96
CA GLY A 392 -10.67 -5.26 1.96
C GLY A 392 -11.12 -5.08 0.51
N CYS A 393 -12.41 -4.88 0.28
CA CYS A 393 -12.96 -4.65 -1.05
C CYS A 393 -13.32 -3.18 -1.27
N ASN A 394 -14.31 -2.66 -0.54
CA ASN A 394 -14.86 -1.33 -0.85
C ASN A 394 -13.85 -0.22 -0.54
N HIS A 395 -13.26 -0.21 0.66
CA HIS A 395 -12.30 0.83 1.04
C HIS A 395 -10.94 0.67 0.35
N PHE A 396 -10.44 -0.56 0.20
CA PHE A 396 -9.16 -0.80 -0.47
C PHE A 396 -9.20 -0.48 -1.98
N ILE A 397 -10.26 -0.86 -2.71
CA ILE A 397 -10.38 -0.54 -4.15
C ILE A 397 -10.55 0.96 -4.36
N PHE A 398 -11.21 1.66 -3.44
CA PHE A 398 -11.25 3.12 -3.45
C PHE A 398 -9.84 3.73 -3.31
N ALA A 399 -9.04 3.26 -2.34
CA ALA A 399 -7.66 3.70 -2.17
C ALA A 399 -6.77 3.40 -3.39
N LEU A 400 -6.93 2.21 -3.97
CA LEU A 400 -6.22 1.78 -5.18
C LEU A 400 -6.58 2.64 -6.39
N THR A 401 -7.84 3.07 -6.49
CA THR A 401 -8.30 3.98 -7.54
C THR A 401 -7.64 5.36 -7.41
N ILE A 402 -7.47 5.88 -6.19
CA ILE A 402 -6.73 7.13 -5.93
C ILE A 402 -5.26 6.97 -6.36
N LEU A 403 -4.62 5.86 -6.01
CA LEU A 403 -3.25 5.54 -6.41
C LEU A 403 -3.09 5.46 -7.94
N LEU A 404 -4.03 4.81 -8.63
CA LEU A 404 -4.05 4.71 -10.09
C LEU A 404 -4.13 6.09 -10.75
N PHE A 405 -5.10 6.93 -10.36
CA PHE A 405 -5.26 8.26 -10.93
C PHE A 405 -4.11 9.21 -10.56
N SER A 406 -3.56 9.07 -9.35
CA SER A 406 -2.35 9.78 -8.95
C SER A 406 -1.16 9.40 -9.82
N ALA A 407 -0.89 8.11 -10.03
CA ALA A 407 0.21 7.65 -10.87
C ALA A 407 0.03 8.09 -12.33
N ALA A 408 -1.19 8.04 -12.87
CA ALA A 408 -1.51 8.49 -14.22
C ALA A 408 -1.31 10.00 -14.38
N GLY A 409 -1.76 10.79 -13.40
CA GLY A 409 -1.53 12.23 -13.35
C GLY A 409 -0.05 12.58 -13.29
N ALA A 410 0.71 11.93 -12.40
CA ALA A 410 2.15 12.12 -12.28
C ALA A 410 2.88 11.78 -13.59
N CYS A 411 2.53 10.65 -14.23
CA CYS A 411 3.09 10.25 -15.52
C CYS A 411 2.82 11.31 -16.60
N PHE A 412 1.59 11.80 -16.69
CA PHE A 412 1.20 12.84 -17.65
C PHE A 412 1.93 14.16 -17.40
N PHE A 413 2.01 14.61 -16.15
CA PHE A 413 2.69 15.86 -15.82
C PHE A 413 4.20 15.76 -16.01
N PHE A 414 4.86 14.66 -15.63
CA PHE A 414 6.28 14.46 -15.90
C PHE A 414 6.59 14.45 -17.40
N TYR A 415 5.75 13.79 -18.21
CA TYR A 415 5.85 13.83 -19.67
C TYR A 415 5.81 15.27 -20.20
N LEU A 416 4.86 16.09 -19.73
CA LEU A 416 4.76 17.51 -20.11
C LEU A 416 5.97 18.33 -19.62
N LEU A 417 6.44 18.11 -18.39
CA LEU A 417 7.60 18.80 -17.83
C LEU A 417 8.85 18.53 -18.69
N VAL A 418 9.09 17.28 -19.09
CA VAL A 418 10.24 16.93 -19.94
C VAL A 418 10.17 17.62 -21.31
N ILE A 419 8.98 17.70 -21.93
CA ILE A 419 8.79 18.42 -23.20
C ILE A 419 9.09 19.92 -23.01
N LEU A 420 8.51 20.55 -22.00
CA LEU A 420 8.65 21.99 -21.76
C LEU A 420 10.08 22.37 -21.34
N ASP A 421 10.75 21.53 -20.56
CA ASP A 421 12.13 21.77 -20.15
C ASP A 421 13.10 21.73 -21.34
N SER A 422 12.85 20.85 -22.30
CA SER A 422 13.62 20.83 -23.55
C SER A 422 13.52 22.16 -24.32
N HIS A 423 12.37 22.84 -24.26
CA HIS A 423 12.18 24.17 -24.82
C HIS A 423 12.89 25.26 -24.01
N VAL A 424 12.79 25.22 -22.68
CA VAL A 424 13.40 26.21 -21.77
C VAL A 424 14.92 26.20 -21.88
N TRP A 425 15.53 25.02 -21.95
CA TRP A 425 16.99 24.85 -22.02
C TRP A 425 17.61 25.60 -23.21
N ILE A 426 17.02 25.46 -24.41
CA ILE A 426 17.51 26.14 -25.62
C ILE A 426 17.33 27.65 -25.53
N TYR A 427 16.21 28.13 -24.97
CA TYR A 427 15.99 29.56 -24.77
C TYR A 427 17.08 30.17 -23.88
N MET A 428 17.50 29.45 -22.83
CA MET A 428 18.57 29.89 -21.94
C MET A 428 19.95 29.85 -22.60
N ARG A 429 20.24 28.87 -23.45
CA ARG A 429 21.47 28.84 -24.26
C ARG A 429 21.57 30.06 -25.17
N LYS A 430 20.48 30.45 -25.83
CA LYS A 430 20.44 31.64 -26.70
C LYS A 430 20.73 32.94 -25.95
N ARG A 431 20.09 33.16 -24.79
CA ARG A 431 20.28 34.42 -24.06
C ARG A 431 21.72 34.58 -23.58
N SER A 432 22.34 33.54 -23.06
CA SER A 432 23.75 33.66 -22.64
C SER A 432 24.70 33.86 -23.81
N ALA A 433 24.44 33.26 -24.99
CA ALA A 433 25.22 33.53 -26.19
C ALA A 433 25.02 34.97 -26.70
N GLY A 434 23.82 35.54 -26.54
CA GLY A 434 23.52 36.94 -26.89
C GLY A 434 24.20 37.96 -25.96
N TYR A 435 24.27 37.70 -24.65
CA TYR A 435 25.00 38.55 -23.69
C TYR A 435 26.52 38.50 -23.88
N LEU A 436 27.07 37.33 -24.22
CA LEU A 436 28.49 37.21 -24.59
C LEU A 436 28.80 38.03 -25.85
N ARG A 437 27.95 37.94 -26.88
CA ARG A 437 28.13 38.69 -28.12
C ARG A 437 27.99 40.22 -27.95
N SER A 438 27.07 40.68 -27.10
CA SER A 438 26.94 42.13 -26.81
C SER A 438 28.09 42.68 -25.97
N ASN A 439 28.75 41.84 -25.15
CA ASN A 439 29.95 42.25 -24.41
C ASN A 439 31.21 42.26 -25.28
N GLU A 440 31.28 41.41 -26.31
CA GLU A 440 32.37 41.43 -27.29
C GLU A 440 32.30 42.69 -28.18
N GLU A 441 31.10 43.12 -28.56
CA GLU A 441 30.85 44.34 -29.37
C GLU A 441 31.06 45.65 -28.57
N ASN A 442 31.13 45.57 -27.24
CA ASN A 442 31.41 46.69 -26.32
C ASN A 442 32.83 46.63 -25.71
N SER A 443 33.76 45.90 -26.32
CA SER A 443 35.17 45.93 -25.91
C SER A 443 35.77 47.34 -26.18
N PRO A 444 36.21 48.11 -25.17
CA PRO A 444 36.61 49.53 -25.33
C PRO A 444 37.87 49.80 -26.18
N PHE A 445 38.45 48.81 -26.86
CA PHE A 445 39.77 48.91 -27.51
C PHE A 445 39.83 48.41 -28.95
N LEU A 446 38.68 48.21 -29.62
CA LEU A 446 38.66 48.01 -31.07
C LEU A 446 37.99 49.21 -31.74
N PRO A 447 38.58 49.78 -32.82
CA PRO A 447 37.95 50.87 -33.55
C PRO A 447 36.62 50.38 -34.12
N PRO A 448 35.59 51.26 -34.20
CA PRO A 448 34.31 50.87 -34.76
C PRO A 448 34.52 50.47 -36.22
N GLU A 449 34.29 49.20 -36.56
CA GLU A 449 34.01 48.87 -37.95
C GLU A 449 32.75 49.64 -38.33
N SER A 450 32.94 50.61 -39.21
CA SER A 450 31.87 51.35 -39.84
C SER A 450 30.87 50.35 -40.38
N SER A 451 29.66 50.48 -39.88
CA SER A 451 28.44 49.89 -40.42
C SER A 451 28.23 50.38 -41.85
N ASN A 452 28.98 49.83 -42.80
CA ASN A 452 28.63 49.87 -44.20
C ASN A 452 27.48 48.89 -44.41
N SER A 453 26.29 49.43 -44.23
CA SER A 453 25.05 49.02 -44.85
C SER A 453 25.21 48.91 -46.36
N LEU A 454 25.82 47.82 -46.86
CA LEU A 454 25.67 47.45 -48.27
C LEU A 454 24.31 46.81 -48.49
N GLY A 455 23.34 47.70 -48.74
CA GLY A 455 22.37 47.63 -49.80
C GLY A 455 22.05 46.25 -50.37
N ARG A 456 20.85 45.80 -50.03
CA ARG A 456 20.02 44.95 -50.90
C ARG A 456 19.85 45.66 -52.24
N ARG A 457 20.72 45.37 -53.22
CA ARG A 457 20.51 45.69 -54.63
C ARG A 457 20.26 44.40 -55.39
N SER A 458 19.08 44.35 -55.98
CA SER A 458 18.51 43.31 -56.81
C SER A 458 19.48 42.84 -57.87
N HIS A 459 19.67 41.52 -57.97
CA HIS A 459 20.17 40.89 -59.18
C HIS A 459 19.17 41.13 -60.32
N ALA A 460 19.51 42.03 -61.23
CA ALA A 460 19.08 41.93 -62.62
C ALA A 460 20.12 41.07 -63.34
N SER A 461 19.65 39.95 -63.88
CA SER A 461 20.38 39.12 -64.83
C SER A 461 20.55 39.90 -66.14
N SER A 462 21.79 40.19 -66.50
CA SER A 462 22.17 40.33 -67.91
C SER A 462 23.59 39.80 -68.09
N SER A 463 23.71 38.92 -69.07
CA SER A 463 24.88 38.21 -69.54
C SER A 463 26.10 39.11 -69.74
N THR A 464 27.31 38.55 -69.57
CA THR A 464 28.25 38.28 -70.68
C THR A 464 29.61 37.85 -70.13
N TYR A 465 30.15 36.84 -70.82
CA TYR A 465 31.43 36.15 -70.68
C TYR A 465 32.69 37.04 -70.62
N GLY A 466 33.74 36.57 -69.93
CA GLY A 466 35.11 37.07 -70.08
C GLY A 466 36.10 36.51 -69.05
N LEU A 467 37.08 35.74 -69.52
CA LEU A 467 38.11 34.95 -68.82
C LEU A 467 39.25 35.78 -68.12
N PRO A 468 40.21 35.12 -67.40
CA PRO A 468 40.93 35.67 -66.23
C PRO A 468 42.44 36.05 -66.47
N PRO A 469 43.38 36.00 -65.48
CA PRO A 469 44.33 37.05 -65.02
C PRO A 469 45.78 36.75 -65.51
N PRO A 470 46.94 37.05 -64.85
CA PRO A 470 47.35 37.88 -63.68
C PRO A 470 48.64 38.73 -63.95
N ALA A 471 49.23 39.39 -62.91
CA ALA A 471 50.66 39.25 -62.51
C ALA A 471 51.27 40.46 -61.76
N TYR A 472 52.39 40.16 -61.06
CA TYR A 472 53.40 40.99 -60.37
C TYR A 472 53.10 41.38 -58.90
N SER A 473 53.73 40.71 -57.91
CA SER A 473 55.09 40.91 -57.32
C SER A 473 55.11 42.16 -56.42
N SER A 474 55.87 42.31 -55.34
CA SER A 474 57.08 41.70 -54.74
C SER A 474 57.17 42.37 -53.34
N GLN A 475 57.50 41.66 -52.25
CA GLN A 475 58.82 41.73 -51.58
C GLN A 475 59.22 43.18 -51.15
N THR A 476 59.55 43.55 -49.91
CA THR A 476 60.58 42.99 -49.00
C THR A 476 60.78 43.88 -47.74
N TYR A 477 61.16 43.25 -46.60
CA TYR A 477 62.12 43.66 -45.53
C TYR A 477 61.91 44.96 -44.69
N ASN A 478 62.24 45.08 -43.38
CA ASN A 478 63.23 44.38 -42.53
C ASN A 478 63.06 44.64 -40.99
N THR A 479 63.25 43.59 -40.17
CA THR A 479 64.05 43.42 -38.90
C THR A 479 64.01 44.45 -37.73
N GLN A 480 64.00 44.11 -36.42
CA GLN A 480 64.96 43.29 -35.61
C GLN A 480 64.39 43.00 -34.16
N THR A 481 64.17 41.74 -33.70
CA THR A 481 64.94 40.89 -32.71
C THR A 481 64.59 41.05 -31.18
N PRO A 482 65.00 40.15 -30.23
CA PRO A 482 64.41 38.82 -29.90
C PRO A 482 64.26 38.53 -28.35
N SER A 483 63.66 37.39 -27.94
CA SER A 483 64.24 36.45 -26.92
C SER A 483 63.33 35.27 -26.49
N TYR A 484 63.93 34.07 -26.57
CA TYR A 484 63.85 32.82 -25.76
C TYR A 484 62.51 32.28 -25.22
N ARG A 485 62.03 31.12 -25.71
CA ARG A 485 62.34 29.71 -25.33
C ARG A 485 61.91 29.31 -23.89
N SER A 486 60.88 28.48 -23.83
CA SER A 486 60.45 27.71 -22.66
C SER A 486 60.33 26.23 -23.02
N ALA A 487 61.01 25.36 -22.26
CA ALA A 487 60.59 24.00 -21.87
C ALA A 487 61.79 23.18 -21.39
N THR A 488 61.87 22.93 -20.08
CA THR A 488 62.20 21.64 -19.46
C THR A 488 62.12 21.80 -17.93
N MET A 489 61.22 21.08 -17.27
CA MET A 489 61.27 20.85 -15.82
C MET A 489 61.67 19.40 -15.56
N ALA A 490 62.66 19.22 -14.67
CA ALA A 490 63.03 17.95 -14.08
C ALA A 490 63.17 18.11 -12.56
N ARG A 491 62.44 17.23 -11.84
CA ARG A 491 62.78 16.51 -10.60
C ARG A 491 63.05 17.24 -9.26
N ASN A 492 62.16 16.89 -8.31
CA ASN A 492 62.37 16.43 -6.92
C ASN A 492 63.10 17.29 -5.86
N GLY A 493 62.39 17.50 -4.74
CA GLY A 493 62.87 17.05 -3.42
C GLY A 493 62.50 17.94 -2.21
N ARG A 494 61.60 17.42 -1.35
CA ARG A 494 61.55 17.44 0.16
C ARG A 494 61.69 18.80 0.89
N ASP A 495 61.05 19.09 2.03
CA ASP A 495 60.38 18.32 3.08
C ASP A 495 59.63 19.30 4.02
N ARG A 496 58.58 18.81 4.72
CA ARG A 496 58.11 19.11 6.12
C ARG A 496 57.96 20.57 6.62
N SER A 497 57.04 20.98 7.49
CA SER A 497 55.93 20.37 8.24
C SER A 497 55.18 21.48 9.03
N SER A 498 53.85 21.33 9.15
CA SER A 498 52.99 21.57 10.34
C SER A 498 52.96 22.92 11.09
N GLY A 499 51.72 23.42 11.33
CA GLY A 499 51.30 23.82 12.67
C GLY A 499 50.52 25.15 12.84
N TYR A 500 49.22 25.03 13.21
CA TYR A 500 48.42 25.88 14.14
C TYR A 500 48.24 27.40 13.82
N SER A 501 47.20 28.16 14.23
CA SER A 501 45.80 28.01 14.66
C SER A 501 45.31 29.42 15.12
N SER A 502 44.06 29.77 14.84
CA SER A 502 43.11 30.61 15.62
C SER A 502 43.39 32.07 16.06
N GLY A 503 42.31 32.89 16.01
CA GLY A 503 42.07 34.06 16.88
C GLY A 503 41.59 35.34 16.16
N THR A 504 40.29 35.53 15.88
CA THR A 504 39.29 36.35 16.64
C THR A 504 39.49 37.88 16.59
N MET A 505 38.52 38.61 16.00
CA MET A 505 37.80 39.76 16.60
C MET A 505 36.89 40.48 15.57
N MET A 506 35.63 40.76 15.97
CA MET A 506 34.76 41.77 15.37
C MET A 506 34.96 43.13 16.08
N PRO A 507 34.45 44.24 15.51
CA PRO A 507 33.24 44.80 16.13
C PRO A 507 32.18 45.35 15.15
N MET A 508 30.97 45.44 15.70
CA MET A 508 29.73 46.02 15.16
C MET A 508 29.74 47.56 15.11
N GLY A 509 28.90 48.10 14.21
CA GLY A 509 28.15 49.34 14.47
C GLY A 509 28.05 50.27 13.27
N THR A 510 26.84 50.52 12.76
CA THR A 510 26.13 51.83 12.82
C THR A 510 25.06 52.04 11.74
N THR A 511 23.94 52.58 12.22
CA THR A 511 23.01 53.57 11.62
C THR A 511 22.01 53.20 10.53
N ILE A 512 20.75 53.19 10.99
CA ILE A 512 19.48 53.41 10.28
C ILE A 512 19.39 54.88 9.83
N ARG A 513 19.00 55.13 8.57
CA ARG A 513 18.40 56.40 8.14
C ARG A 513 17.22 56.14 7.20
N SER A 514 16.04 56.48 7.70
CA SER A 514 14.78 56.59 6.95
C SER A 514 14.74 57.94 6.24
N SER A 515 14.25 57.95 5.00
CA SER A 515 13.81 59.16 4.29
C SER A 515 12.48 58.86 3.60
N HIS A 516 11.43 59.49 4.14
CA HIS A 516 10.09 59.61 3.58
C HIS A 516 10.13 60.20 2.16
N TYR A 517 9.30 59.65 1.26
CA TYR A 517 8.69 60.45 0.19
C TYR A 517 7.26 59.98 -0.10
N SER A 518 6.46 60.97 -0.45
CA SER A 518 5.01 61.10 -0.47
C SER A 518 4.30 60.28 -1.54
N VAL A 519 3.09 59.83 -1.21
CA VAL A 519 2.06 59.32 -2.14
C VAL A 519 1.31 60.52 -2.77
N PRO A 520 0.93 60.46 -4.05
CA PRO A 520 -0.51 60.45 -4.32
C PRO A 520 -0.95 59.56 -5.50
N ASP A 521 -2.17 59.07 -5.30
CA ASP A 521 -3.25 58.71 -6.23
C ASP A 521 -3.22 57.48 -7.15
N ASP A 522 -4.20 56.64 -6.85
CA ASP A 522 -4.71 55.51 -7.59
C ASP A 522 -5.24 55.91 -8.98
N ARG A 523 -4.69 55.28 -10.02
CA ARG A 523 -5.48 54.82 -11.15
C ARG A 523 -5.15 53.36 -11.42
N LEU A 524 -6.17 52.52 -11.22
CA LEU A 524 -6.22 51.13 -11.67
C LEU A 524 -5.80 51.03 -13.15
N GLU A 525 -4.67 50.41 -13.41
CA GLU A 525 -4.42 49.72 -14.67
C GLU A 525 -4.21 48.22 -14.41
N LEU A 526 -5.26 47.44 -14.69
CA LEU A 526 -5.18 45.98 -14.77
C LEU A 526 -4.10 45.56 -15.80
N PRO A 527 -3.21 44.61 -15.46
CA PRO A 527 -2.32 44.05 -16.46
C PRO A 527 -3.11 43.16 -17.43
N LYS A 528 -3.31 43.64 -18.66
CA LYS A 528 -3.70 42.86 -19.83
C LYS A 528 -2.63 41.81 -20.12
N SER A 529 -2.67 40.67 -19.43
CA SER A 529 -1.79 39.52 -19.67
C SER A 529 -2.54 38.18 -19.70
N ILE A 530 -3.86 38.23 -19.86
CA ILE A 530 -4.71 37.06 -20.11
C ILE A 530 -5.12 37.15 -21.58
N PHE A 531 -4.35 36.53 -22.47
CA PHE A 531 -4.75 35.96 -23.76
C PHE A 531 -3.49 35.73 -24.60
N CYS A 532 -2.93 34.52 -24.49
CA CYS A 532 -1.94 34.01 -25.44
C CYS A 532 -2.30 32.56 -25.79
N LEU A 533 -3.41 32.41 -26.50
CA LEU A 533 -3.67 31.27 -27.39
C LEU A 533 -3.76 31.81 -28.81
N ARG A 534 -2.61 31.96 -29.47
CA ARG A 534 -2.45 31.80 -30.91
C ARG A 534 -0.98 31.56 -31.28
#